data_AF-A0AAD5GAG9-F1
#
_entry.id   AF-A0AAD5GAG9-F1
#
_cell.length_a   1.000
_cell.length_b   1.000
_cell.length_c   1.000
_cell.angle_alpha   90.00
_cell.angle_beta   90.00
_cell.angle_gamma   90.00
#
_symmetry.space_group_name_H-M   'P 1'
#
loop_
_entity.id
_entity.type
_entity.pdbx_description
1 polymer ?
#
loop_
_entity_poly.entity_id
_entity_poly.type
_entity_poly.pdbx_seq_one_letter_code
_entity_poly.pdbx_strand_id
1 'polypeptide(L)'
;MQDLDSCCADPTCELPVYLFLLRDLNSKLEYFSPKPTSFRSSSTPPGLSGITTVDFVNKIQTVFASLRRHLDSAISLLEHGSESCQTHWSDQSSMAALRFSFMLASEVVVTLESVVISLQKVIDKPVEGTAKHKSTIIQELLVTSRNKLCSSAHKVLSHDWNDIENGWKGKGEMVQKIVHIYLENCESTSQSLDELACSILPTVSFSSRTTPEEYSHGFTTLCSSTFAVWYKELHEQNLVILGKLVKEAVQINKSKATPQPAAVQILMEKLHRSVMVVVALINICKTHDKVTVRTMAVKYGGKYVDTFLKVFEFLESQFQGHKQLIIQLFKDFQMGTRTIQTLCSEAKGLKQTSITCKVPATKRSLERFLFRVKALLHSSSSGCTFLMGNLKHKNLIGQVVSSQAYVDGENDNNSDDFVENVAEDDVVRNSEDDGEVARNSEDDGEAE
;
A
#
# COMPACT_ATOMS: atom_id res chain seq x y z
N MET A 1 -41.62 -23.49 44.49
CA MET A 1 -40.15 -23.35 44.48
C MET A 1 -39.70 -23.90 43.14
N GLN A 2 -39.46 -23.00 42.18
CA GLN A 2 -38.98 -23.33 40.84
C GLN A 2 -37.56 -22.78 40.74
N ASP A 3 -36.68 -23.54 40.09
CA ASP A 3 -35.23 -23.32 40.16
C ASP A 3 -34.80 -21.98 39.54
N LEU A 4 -34.10 -21.17 40.33
CA LEU A 4 -33.22 -20.13 39.82
C LEU A 4 -31.87 -20.79 39.44
N ASP A 5 -31.80 -21.45 38.29
CA ASP A 5 -30.53 -21.73 37.62
C ASP A 5 -30.74 -22.22 36.18
N SER A 6 -30.70 -21.31 35.22
CA SER A 6 -30.39 -21.53 33.79
C SER A 6 -30.57 -20.22 33.02
N CYS A 7 -29.74 -19.21 33.31
CA CYS A 7 -29.61 -18.07 32.42
C CYS A 7 -28.28 -18.17 31.67
N CYS A 8 -28.38 -18.34 30.36
CA CYS A 8 -27.29 -18.19 29.38
C CYS A 8 -26.21 -19.29 29.36
N ALA A 9 -26.50 -20.38 28.64
CA ALA A 9 -25.48 -21.10 27.86
C ALA A 9 -25.06 -20.29 26.62
N ASP A 10 -24.80 -18.98 26.80
CA ASP A 10 -24.53 -18.03 25.72
C ASP A 10 -23.00 -17.91 25.51
N PRO A 11 -22.47 -18.32 24.35
CA PRO A 11 -21.04 -18.22 24.07
C PRO A 11 -20.52 -16.77 24.04
N THR A 12 -21.36 -15.74 23.91
CA THR A 12 -20.93 -14.32 23.99
C THR A 12 -20.37 -13.96 25.37
N CYS A 13 -20.81 -14.63 26.43
CA CYS A 13 -20.30 -14.46 27.80
C CYS A 13 -18.83 -14.88 27.95
N GLU A 14 -18.28 -15.70 27.04
CA GLU A 14 -16.88 -16.14 27.09
C GLU A 14 -15.90 -15.13 26.45
N LEU A 15 -16.36 -14.12 25.69
CA LEU A 15 -15.47 -13.19 24.98
C LEU A 15 -14.47 -12.44 25.91
N PRO A 16 -14.85 -11.93 27.10
CA PRO A 16 -13.89 -11.32 28.03
C PRO A 16 -12.82 -12.31 28.50
N VAL A 17 -13.17 -13.60 28.65
CA VAL A 17 -12.23 -14.67 29.00
C VAL A 17 -11.27 -14.92 27.84
N TYR A 18 -11.75 -14.93 26.60
CA TYR A 18 -10.91 -15.09 25.40
C TYR A 18 -9.91 -13.92 25.25
N LEU A 19 -10.38 -12.69 25.44
CA LEU A 19 -9.53 -11.49 25.44
C LEU A 19 -8.46 -11.53 26.55
N PHE A 20 -8.86 -11.94 27.76
CA PHE A 20 -7.94 -12.13 28.88
C PHE A 20 -6.87 -13.18 28.56
N LEU A 21 -7.26 -14.34 28.04
CA LEU A 21 -6.34 -15.42 27.66
C LEU A 21 -5.36 -14.99 26.56
N LEU A 22 -5.81 -14.23 25.56
CA LEU A 22 -4.95 -13.71 24.50
C LEU A 22 -3.94 -12.68 25.02
N ARG A 23 -4.37 -11.79 25.92
CA ARG A 23 -3.51 -10.78 26.55
C ARG A 23 -2.49 -11.40 27.51
N ASP A 24 -2.89 -12.40 28.29
CA ASP A 24 -2.01 -13.19 29.15
C ASP A 24 -0.98 -13.98 28.31
N LEU A 25 -1.43 -14.65 27.24
CA LEU A 25 -0.53 -15.35 26.31
C LEU A 25 0.49 -14.40 25.66
N ASN A 26 0.07 -13.22 25.19
CA ASN A 26 0.98 -12.22 24.64
C ASN A 26 2.02 -11.77 25.69
N SER A 27 1.58 -11.48 26.91
CA SER A 27 2.46 -11.09 28.02
C SER A 27 3.49 -12.17 28.35
N LYS A 28 3.10 -13.45 28.26
CA LYS A 28 3.98 -14.61 28.46
C LYS A 28 4.94 -14.82 27.27
N LEU A 29 4.51 -14.59 26.03
CA LEU A 29 5.37 -14.64 24.83
C LEU A 29 6.41 -13.51 24.81
N GLU A 30 6.06 -12.31 25.25
CA GLU A 30 7.00 -11.19 25.39
C GLU A 30 8.11 -11.48 26.40
N TYR A 31 7.82 -12.20 27.49
CA TYR A 31 8.83 -12.57 28.49
C TYR A 31 9.97 -13.43 27.91
N PHE A 32 9.67 -14.30 26.94
CA PHE A 32 10.68 -15.14 26.26
C PHE A 32 11.29 -14.50 24.99
N SER A 33 10.81 -13.31 24.62
CA SER A 33 11.34 -12.53 23.49
C SER A 33 12.57 -11.71 23.93
N PRO A 34 13.62 -11.60 23.09
CA PRO A 34 14.78 -10.80 23.43
C PRO A 34 14.40 -9.31 23.45
N LYS A 35 14.61 -8.63 24.58
CA LYS A 35 14.37 -7.19 24.72
C LYS A 35 15.60 -6.43 24.20
N PRO A 36 15.46 -5.45 23.29
CA PRO A 36 16.51 -4.45 23.11
C PRO A 36 16.69 -3.69 24.43
N THR A 37 17.92 -3.29 24.73
CA THR A 37 18.25 -2.54 25.94
C THR A 37 17.46 -1.23 25.99
N SER A 38 16.94 -0.88 27.18
CA SER A 38 16.07 0.27 27.47
C SER A 38 14.57 0.14 27.19
N PHE A 39 13.91 -0.86 27.80
CA PHE A 39 12.53 -0.70 28.28
C PHE A 39 12.39 -1.24 29.71
N ARG A 40 11.70 -0.49 30.58
CA ARG A 40 11.47 -0.89 31.99
C ARG A 40 10.71 -2.22 32.04
N SER A 41 11.09 -3.07 32.99
CA SER A 41 10.48 -4.39 33.19
C SER A 41 9.00 -4.28 33.59
N SER A 42 8.11 -4.76 32.73
CA SER A 42 6.92 -5.46 33.21
C SER A 42 7.38 -6.62 34.12
N SER A 43 6.67 -6.82 35.22
CA SER A 43 6.96 -7.86 36.22
C SER A 43 6.94 -9.26 35.57
N THR A 44 7.78 -10.16 36.10
CA THR A 44 7.81 -11.58 35.71
C THR A 44 6.40 -12.16 35.79
N PRO A 45 5.81 -12.68 34.69
CA PRO A 45 4.46 -13.26 34.76
C PRO A 45 4.44 -14.44 35.75
N PRO A 46 3.40 -14.57 36.60
CA PRO A 46 3.32 -15.65 37.58
C PRO A 46 3.49 -17.03 36.94
N GLY A 47 4.35 -17.87 37.54
CA GLY A 47 4.59 -19.24 37.09
C GLY A 47 5.56 -19.41 35.90
N LEU A 48 6.18 -18.35 35.38
CA LEU A 48 7.23 -18.47 34.33
C LEU A 48 8.66 -18.63 34.85
N SER A 49 8.88 -18.50 36.16
CA SER A 49 10.21 -18.66 36.78
C SER A 49 10.77 -20.08 36.54
N GLY A 50 11.92 -20.18 35.88
CA GLY A 50 12.60 -21.46 35.62
C GLY A 50 12.12 -22.25 34.40
N ILE A 51 11.12 -21.77 33.66
CA ILE A 51 10.69 -22.38 32.39
C ILE A 51 11.63 -21.93 31.27
N THR A 52 12.15 -22.84 30.44
CA THR A 52 12.94 -22.45 29.25
C THR A 52 12.02 -22.02 28.10
N THR A 53 12.52 -21.24 27.13
CA THR A 53 11.75 -20.91 25.91
C THR A 53 11.24 -22.17 25.20
N VAL A 54 12.03 -23.25 25.20
CA VAL A 54 11.65 -24.53 24.59
C VAL A 54 10.50 -25.20 25.35
N ASP A 55 10.55 -25.21 26.69
CA ASP A 55 9.49 -25.79 27.53
C ASP A 55 8.20 -24.98 27.47
N PHE A 56 8.31 -23.66 27.40
CA PHE A 56 7.18 -22.78 27.18
C PHE A 56 6.51 -23.07 25.83
N VAL A 57 7.27 -23.15 24.74
CA VAL A 57 6.73 -23.50 23.41
C VAL A 57 6.05 -24.87 23.44
N ASN A 58 6.65 -25.89 24.05
CA ASN A 58 6.02 -27.22 24.19
C ASN A 58 4.68 -27.13 24.96
N LYS A 59 4.58 -26.25 25.97
CA LYS A 59 3.36 -26.04 26.77
C LYS A 59 2.29 -25.22 26.07
N ILE A 60 2.63 -24.21 25.25
CA ILE A 60 1.60 -23.54 24.44
C ILE A 60 1.12 -24.49 23.32
N GLN A 61 1.99 -25.37 22.82
CA GLN A 61 1.63 -26.30 21.74
C GLN A 61 0.40 -27.14 22.06
N THR A 62 0.24 -27.61 23.30
CA THR A 62 -0.91 -28.43 23.70
C THR A 62 -2.21 -27.63 23.81
N VAL A 63 -2.14 -26.30 24.00
CA VAL A 63 -3.33 -25.43 24.07
C VAL A 63 -3.66 -24.73 22.75
N PHE A 64 -2.83 -24.86 21.70
CA PHE A 64 -3.07 -24.21 20.39
C PHE A 64 -4.44 -24.53 19.78
N ALA A 65 -4.92 -25.77 19.87
CA ALA A 65 -6.24 -26.13 19.35
C ALA A 65 -7.37 -25.41 20.09
N SER A 66 -7.28 -25.27 21.42
CA SER A 66 -8.26 -24.50 22.19
C SER A 66 -8.11 -23.01 21.96
N LEU A 67 -6.88 -22.47 21.89
CA LEU A 67 -6.64 -21.06 21.58
C LEU A 67 -7.21 -20.68 20.20
N ARG A 68 -6.99 -21.52 19.19
CA ARG A 68 -7.58 -21.37 17.85
C ARG A 68 -9.10 -21.40 17.93
N ARG A 69 -9.69 -22.38 18.63
CA ARG A 69 -11.15 -22.44 18.85
C ARG A 69 -11.67 -21.18 19.53
N HIS A 70 -11.02 -20.67 20.57
CA HIS A 70 -11.42 -19.46 21.28
C HIS A 70 -11.26 -18.20 20.42
N LEU A 71 -10.24 -18.12 19.55
CA LEU A 71 -10.09 -17.07 18.54
C LEU A 71 -11.18 -17.14 17.47
N ASP A 72 -11.44 -18.32 16.92
CA ASP A 72 -12.46 -18.57 15.91
C ASP A 72 -13.87 -18.30 16.49
N SER A 73 -14.14 -18.72 17.72
CA SER A 73 -15.35 -18.38 18.48
C SER A 73 -15.44 -16.88 18.78
N ALA A 74 -14.39 -16.23 19.30
CA ALA A 74 -14.38 -14.79 19.52
C ALA A 74 -14.78 -14.02 18.26
N ILE A 75 -14.14 -14.34 17.12
CA ILE A 75 -14.39 -13.68 15.83
C ILE A 75 -15.79 -14.03 15.30
N SER A 76 -16.25 -15.27 15.43
CA SER A 76 -17.60 -15.66 15.00
C SER A 76 -18.70 -14.96 15.82
N LEU A 77 -18.49 -14.83 17.13
CA LEU A 77 -19.39 -14.12 18.04
C LEU A 77 -19.42 -12.62 17.75
N LEU A 78 -18.24 -12.02 17.51
CA LEU A 78 -18.10 -10.63 17.06
C LEU A 78 -18.87 -10.34 15.76
N GLU A 79 -19.17 -11.36 14.95
CA GLU A 79 -19.81 -11.24 13.63
C GLU A 79 -21.31 -11.64 13.61
N HIS A 80 -21.76 -12.56 14.47
CA HIS A 80 -23.09 -13.20 14.38
C HIS A 80 -23.93 -13.19 15.67
N GLY A 81 -23.55 -12.38 16.68
CA GLY A 81 -24.25 -12.33 17.97
C GLY A 81 -25.76 -12.04 17.83
N SER A 82 -26.59 -12.98 18.29
CA SER A 82 -28.07 -12.88 18.22
C SER A 82 -28.65 -11.94 19.27
N GLU A 83 -29.76 -11.27 18.95
CA GLU A 83 -30.43 -10.25 19.78
C GLU A 83 -31.01 -10.78 21.12
N SER A 84 -30.93 -12.09 21.37
CA SER A 84 -31.69 -12.84 22.38
C SER A 84 -31.27 -12.65 23.84
N CYS A 85 -30.29 -11.80 24.17
CA CYS A 85 -29.87 -11.56 25.55
C CYS A 85 -29.67 -10.08 25.93
N GLN A 86 -30.44 -9.19 25.29
CA GLN A 86 -30.35 -7.73 25.47
C GLN A 86 -30.55 -7.27 26.93
N THR A 87 -31.32 -8.01 27.73
CA THR A 87 -31.68 -7.65 29.13
C THR A 87 -30.63 -8.08 30.16
N HIS A 88 -30.11 -9.30 30.11
CA HIS A 88 -29.07 -9.75 31.05
C HIS A 88 -27.78 -8.94 30.92
N TRP A 89 -27.44 -8.54 29.68
CA TRP A 89 -26.32 -7.66 29.42
C TRP A 89 -26.61 -6.19 29.77
N SER A 90 -27.85 -5.71 29.62
CA SER A 90 -28.27 -4.38 30.11
C SER A 90 -27.99 -4.21 31.61
N ASP A 91 -28.39 -5.19 32.42
CA ASP A 91 -28.39 -5.05 33.89
C ASP A 91 -27.00 -5.27 34.52
N GLN A 92 -26.12 -6.04 33.88
CA GLN A 92 -24.71 -6.19 34.26
C GLN A 92 -23.78 -5.16 33.60
N SER A 93 -24.22 -4.50 32.51
CA SER A 93 -23.33 -3.77 31.62
C SER A 93 -23.89 -2.44 31.12
N SER A 94 -24.14 -1.51 32.04
CA SER A 94 -24.31 -0.08 31.74
C SER A 94 -23.05 0.62 31.17
N MET A 95 -22.02 -0.17 30.80
CA MET A 95 -20.81 0.26 30.11
C MET A 95 -20.52 -0.47 28.79
N ALA A 96 -21.23 -1.56 28.44
CA ALA A 96 -20.96 -2.26 27.17
C ALA A 96 -22.16 -2.51 26.27
N ALA A 97 -23.41 -2.16 26.67
CA ALA A 97 -24.62 -2.36 25.86
C ALA A 97 -24.67 -1.52 24.55
N LEU A 98 -23.84 -1.90 23.58
CA LEU A 98 -23.79 -1.50 22.19
C LEU A 98 -23.21 -2.67 21.39
N ARG A 99 -23.57 -2.75 20.10
CA ARG A 99 -22.97 -3.68 19.11
C ARG A 99 -21.44 -3.63 19.24
N PHE A 100 -20.76 -4.77 19.11
CA PHE A 100 -19.31 -4.89 19.32
C PHE A 100 -18.57 -3.71 18.68
N SER A 101 -17.88 -2.89 19.49
CA SER A 101 -17.34 -1.65 18.95
C SER A 101 -16.16 -1.90 18.02
N PHE A 102 -16.03 -1.09 16.97
CA PHE A 102 -14.88 -1.09 16.05
C PHE A 102 -13.54 -1.10 16.83
N MET A 103 -13.47 -0.40 17.96
CA MET A 103 -12.27 -0.35 18.80
C MET A 103 -11.94 -1.71 19.42
N LEU A 104 -12.93 -2.40 20.00
CA LEU A 104 -12.72 -3.71 20.61
C LEU A 104 -12.28 -4.75 19.57
N ALA A 105 -12.93 -4.78 18.41
CA ALA A 105 -12.54 -5.68 17.32
C ALA A 105 -11.12 -5.37 16.80
N SER A 106 -10.75 -4.09 16.73
CA SER A 106 -9.38 -3.67 16.37
C SER A 106 -8.34 -4.08 17.41
N GLU A 107 -8.66 -3.99 18.70
CA GLU A 107 -7.77 -4.43 19.79
C GLU A 107 -7.50 -5.95 19.76
N VAL A 108 -8.48 -6.77 19.38
CA VAL A 108 -8.28 -8.22 19.12
C VAL A 108 -7.21 -8.41 18.04
N VAL A 109 -7.35 -7.71 16.91
CA VAL A 109 -6.46 -7.83 15.76
C VAL A 109 -5.04 -7.35 16.10
N VAL A 110 -4.87 -6.26 16.83
CA VAL A 110 -3.56 -5.77 17.31
C VAL A 110 -2.93 -6.71 18.35
N THR A 111 -3.75 -7.35 19.20
CA THR A 111 -3.26 -8.38 20.13
C THR A 111 -2.76 -9.62 19.38
N LEU A 112 -3.49 -10.05 18.34
CA LEU A 112 -3.09 -11.17 17.49
C LEU A 112 -1.83 -10.85 16.64
N GLU A 113 -1.68 -9.61 16.16
CA GLU A 113 -0.44 -9.11 15.57
C GLU A 113 0.75 -9.24 16.54
N SER A 114 0.56 -8.84 17.80
CA SER A 114 1.61 -8.93 18.83
C SER A 114 2.04 -10.38 19.11
N VAL A 115 1.09 -11.33 19.08
CA VAL A 115 1.36 -12.78 19.15
C VAL A 115 2.14 -13.25 17.92
N VAL A 116 1.72 -12.89 16.70
CA VAL A 116 2.41 -13.25 15.44
C VAL A 116 3.85 -12.71 15.40
N ILE A 117 4.06 -11.46 15.80
CA ILE A 117 5.39 -10.84 15.91
C ILE A 117 6.26 -11.60 16.92
N SER A 118 5.69 -12.01 18.06
CA SER A 118 6.41 -12.76 19.08
C SER A 118 6.79 -14.17 18.61
N LEU A 119 5.92 -14.85 17.85
CA LEU A 119 6.22 -16.13 17.21
C LEU A 119 7.34 -16.02 16.18
N GLN A 120 7.32 -14.98 15.32
CA GLN A 120 8.40 -14.70 14.37
C GLN A 120 9.74 -14.49 15.09
N LYS A 121 9.78 -13.68 16.16
CA LYS A 121 10.99 -13.46 16.99
C LYS A 121 11.54 -14.73 17.64
N VAL A 122 10.71 -15.75 17.87
CA VAL A 122 11.15 -17.06 18.38
C VAL A 122 11.76 -17.90 17.26
N ILE A 123 11.23 -17.85 16.04
CA ILE A 123 11.80 -18.52 14.85
C ILE A 123 13.13 -17.90 14.42
N ASP A 124 13.27 -16.57 14.52
CA ASP A 124 14.48 -15.85 14.08
C ASP A 124 15.72 -16.10 14.98
N LYS A 125 15.57 -16.82 16.09
CA LYS A 125 16.70 -17.26 16.94
C LYS A 125 17.38 -18.48 16.30
N PRO A 126 18.72 -18.53 16.21
CA PRO A 126 19.42 -19.74 15.81
C PRO A 126 19.19 -20.83 16.88
N VAL A 127 18.67 -21.99 16.46
CA VAL A 127 18.38 -23.11 17.37
C VAL A 127 19.30 -24.30 17.09
N GLU A 128 20.08 -24.68 18.09
CA GLU A 128 20.99 -25.84 18.01
C GLU A 128 20.28 -27.16 18.35
N GLY A 129 20.76 -28.27 17.78
CA GLY A 129 20.36 -29.63 18.16
C GLY A 129 19.01 -30.12 17.59
N THR A 130 18.29 -30.91 18.40
CA THR A 130 17.06 -31.67 18.04
C THR A 130 15.82 -30.80 17.74
N ALA A 131 16.01 -29.50 17.55
CA ALA A 131 14.94 -28.52 17.41
C ALA A 131 14.34 -28.38 16.00
N LYS A 132 14.85 -29.06 14.96
CA LYS A 132 14.33 -28.95 13.59
C LYS A 132 12.81 -29.21 13.50
N HIS A 133 12.32 -30.29 14.08
CA HIS A 133 10.88 -30.61 14.09
C HIS A 133 10.06 -29.56 14.87
N LYS A 134 10.64 -28.95 15.91
CA LYS A 134 9.98 -27.86 16.67
C LYS A 134 9.92 -26.59 15.84
N SER A 135 10.97 -26.26 15.09
CA SER A 135 10.99 -25.14 14.14
C SER A 135 9.89 -25.29 13.08
N THR A 136 9.69 -26.48 12.52
CA THR A 136 8.61 -26.75 11.55
C THR A 136 7.22 -26.47 12.12
N ILE A 137 6.91 -26.97 13.33
CA ILE A 137 5.62 -26.73 13.99
C ILE A 137 5.39 -25.23 14.25
N ILE A 138 6.42 -24.50 14.71
CA ILE A 138 6.28 -23.04 14.96
C ILE A 138 6.12 -22.28 13.64
N GLN A 139 6.74 -22.74 12.54
CA GLN A 139 6.55 -22.17 11.20
C GLN A 139 5.13 -22.42 10.66
N GLU A 140 4.59 -23.63 10.78
CA GLU A 140 3.20 -23.96 10.42
C GLU A 140 2.19 -23.14 11.24
N LEU A 141 2.43 -23.01 12.55
CA LEU A 141 1.67 -22.15 13.44
C LEU A 141 1.73 -20.69 12.97
N LEU A 142 2.93 -20.16 12.68
CA LEU A 142 3.11 -18.79 12.22
C LEU A 142 2.35 -18.52 10.91
N VAL A 143 2.41 -19.42 9.93
CA VAL A 143 1.63 -19.32 8.68
C VAL A 143 0.13 -19.32 8.98
N THR A 144 -0.34 -20.26 9.81
CA THR A 144 -1.76 -20.34 10.22
C THR A 144 -2.22 -19.06 10.92
N SER A 145 -1.40 -18.53 11.84
CA SER A 145 -1.69 -17.31 12.58
C SER A 145 -1.65 -16.07 11.71
N ARG A 146 -0.73 -15.97 10.73
CA ARG A 146 -0.71 -14.90 9.72
C ARG A 146 -1.97 -14.92 8.86
N ASN A 147 -2.35 -16.09 8.33
CA ASN A 147 -3.54 -16.21 7.50
C ASN A 147 -4.81 -15.82 8.28
N LYS A 148 -4.91 -16.25 9.56
CA LYS A 148 -6.01 -15.84 10.43
C LYS A 148 -5.98 -14.34 10.77
N LEU A 149 -4.80 -13.78 11.03
CA LEU A 149 -4.62 -12.35 11.30
C LEU A 149 -5.03 -11.49 10.10
N CYS A 150 -4.60 -11.88 8.89
CA CYS A 150 -5.01 -11.26 7.63
C CYS A 150 -6.54 -11.30 7.45
N SER A 151 -7.15 -12.49 7.60
CA SER A 151 -8.61 -12.64 7.51
C SER A 151 -9.35 -11.79 8.56
N SER A 152 -8.83 -11.71 9.79
CA SER A 152 -9.44 -10.95 10.88
C SER A 152 -9.33 -9.43 10.64
N ALA A 153 -8.17 -8.97 10.16
CA ALA A 153 -7.99 -7.58 9.77
C ALA A 153 -8.90 -7.20 8.59
N HIS A 154 -8.99 -8.05 7.56
CA HIS A 154 -9.93 -7.87 6.45
C HIS A 154 -11.38 -7.78 6.96
N LYS A 155 -11.83 -8.71 7.82
CA LYS A 155 -13.16 -8.69 8.43
C LYS A 155 -13.45 -7.36 9.14
N VAL A 156 -12.52 -6.84 9.95
CA VAL A 156 -12.65 -5.52 10.60
C VAL A 156 -12.74 -4.37 9.58
N LEU A 157 -12.01 -4.45 8.45
CA LEU A 157 -12.01 -3.43 7.40
C LEU A 157 -13.24 -3.48 6.48
N SER A 158 -13.92 -4.62 6.42
CA SER A 158 -15.10 -4.89 5.57
C SER A 158 -16.44 -4.93 6.32
N HIS A 159 -16.45 -5.02 7.64
CA HIS A 159 -17.67 -5.10 8.44
C HIS A 159 -18.47 -3.79 8.43
N ASP A 160 -19.81 -3.86 8.40
CA ASP A 160 -20.65 -2.67 8.30
C ASP A 160 -20.86 -2.00 9.67
N TRP A 161 -20.13 -0.91 9.90
CA TRP A 161 -20.06 -0.22 11.19
C TRP A 161 -21.06 0.94 11.32
N ASN A 162 -22.34 0.72 10.99
CA ASN A 162 -23.37 1.78 10.96
C ASN A 162 -23.53 2.58 12.27
N ASP A 163 -23.30 1.95 13.43
CA ASP A 163 -23.50 2.57 14.76
C ASP A 163 -22.19 3.01 15.44
N ILE A 164 -21.18 3.46 14.70
CA ILE A 164 -19.96 3.97 15.36
C ILE A 164 -20.28 5.23 16.16
N GLU A 165 -20.18 5.12 17.49
CA GLU A 165 -20.23 6.24 18.41
C GLU A 165 -19.21 7.33 18.02
N ASN A 166 -19.68 8.56 17.81
CA ASN A 166 -18.91 9.71 17.31
C ASN A 166 -18.31 9.53 15.89
N GLY A 167 -18.77 8.54 15.11
CA GLY A 167 -18.28 8.22 13.77
C GLY A 167 -16.77 7.96 13.71
N TRP A 168 -16.14 8.18 12.56
CA TRP A 168 -14.71 7.92 12.35
C TRP A 168 -13.76 8.92 13.06
N LYS A 169 -14.28 9.92 13.78
CA LYS A 169 -13.48 10.92 14.50
C LYS A 169 -12.59 10.24 15.55
N GLY A 170 -11.30 10.51 15.49
CA GLY A 170 -10.29 9.92 16.39
C GLY A 170 -9.90 8.46 16.08
N LYS A 171 -10.58 7.77 15.16
CA LYS A 171 -10.37 6.34 14.88
C LYS A 171 -9.39 6.06 13.73
N GLY A 172 -8.98 7.11 13.01
CA GLY A 172 -8.14 6.99 11.81
C GLY A 172 -6.77 6.33 12.03
N GLU A 173 -6.13 6.53 13.18
CA GLU A 173 -4.86 5.84 13.49
C GLU A 173 -5.05 4.33 13.65
N MET A 174 -6.16 3.91 14.28
CA MET A 174 -6.51 2.50 14.41
C MET A 174 -6.86 1.90 13.03
N VAL A 175 -7.65 2.59 12.20
CA VAL A 175 -7.90 2.15 10.82
C VAL A 175 -6.58 1.98 10.06
N GLN A 176 -5.64 2.93 10.15
CA GLN A 176 -4.33 2.79 9.51
C GLN A 176 -3.60 1.53 10.01
N LYS A 177 -3.61 1.30 11.32
CA LYS A 177 -2.98 0.14 11.97
C LYS A 177 -3.58 -1.19 11.52
N ILE A 178 -4.90 -1.27 11.31
CA ILE A 178 -5.55 -2.48 10.79
C ILE A 178 -5.25 -2.69 9.30
N VAL A 179 -5.21 -1.64 8.47
CA VAL A 179 -4.79 -1.73 7.04
C VAL A 179 -3.34 -2.21 6.93
N HIS A 180 -2.45 -1.70 7.79
CA HIS A 180 -1.06 -2.17 7.90
C HIS A 180 -0.99 -3.67 8.20
N ILE A 181 -1.71 -4.13 9.24
CA ILE A 181 -1.77 -5.53 9.65
C ILE A 181 -2.32 -6.42 8.53
N TYR A 182 -3.38 -5.99 7.85
CA TYR A 182 -3.94 -6.71 6.71
C TYR A 182 -2.88 -6.92 5.62
N LEU A 183 -2.24 -5.84 5.15
CA LEU A 183 -1.27 -5.87 4.07
C LEU A 183 0.00 -6.67 4.40
N GLU A 184 0.55 -6.54 5.61
CA GLU A 184 1.74 -7.30 6.03
C GLU A 184 1.50 -8.82 6.15
N ASN A 185 0.23 -9.26 6.27
CA ASN A 185 -0.12 -10.67 6.48
C ASN A 185 -0.87 -11.31 5.29
N CYS A 186 -1.13 -10.56 4.21
CA CYS A 186 -1.58 -11.12 2.92
C CYS A 186 -0.53 -12.08 2.34
N GLU A 187 -0.98 -13.14 1.64
CA GLU A 187 -0.09 -14.09 0.94
C GLU A 187 0.85 -13.37 -0.05
N SER A 188 0.35 -12.30 -0.68
CA SER A 188 1.13 -11.43 -1.56
C SER A 188 0.77 -9.97 -1.32
N THR A 189 1.43 -9.33 -0.36
CA THR A 189 1.29 -7.88 -0.07
C THR A 189 1.37 -7.03 -1.35
N SER A 190 2.26 -7.39 -2.28
CA SER A 190 2.46 -6.65 -3.54
C SER A 190 1.25 -6.76 -4.50
N GLN A 191 0.56 -7.90 -4.51
CA GLN A 191 -0.65 -8.08 -5.31
C GLN A 191 -1.87 -7.43 -4.67
N SER A 192 -2.07 -7.61 -3.36
CA SER A 192 -3.16 -6.97 -2.62
C SER A 192 -3.07 -5.44 -2.67
N LEU A 193 -1.84 -4.91 -2.63
CA LEU A 193 -1.58 -3.47 -2.78
C LEU A 193 -1.84 -2.96 -4.21
N ASP A 194 -1.55 -3.76 -5.23
CA ASP A 194 -1.87 -3.45 -6.63
C ASP A 194 -3.38 -3.42 -6.87
N GLU A 195 -4.12 -4.43 -6.39
CA GLU A 195 -5.58 -4.45 -6.43
C GLU A 195 -6.21 -3.25 -5.72
N LEU A 196 -5.73 -2.93 -4.50
CA LEU A 196 -6.20 -1.78 -3.74
C LEU A 196 -5.91 -0.43 -4.43
N ALA A 197 -4.73 -0.27 -5.03
CA ALA A 197 -4.31 0.98 -5.66
C ALA A 197 -4.90 1.18 -7.07
N CYS A 198 -4.93 0.12 -7.87
CA CYS A 198 -5.27 0.17 -9.29
C CYS A 198 -6.76 -0.10 -9.57
N SER A 199 -7.44 -0.89 -8.73
CA SER A 199 -8.83 -1.32 -8.97
C SER A 199 -9.81 -0.74 -7.95
N ILE A 200 -9.51 -0.80 -6.65
CA ILE A 200 -10.47 -0.44 -5.58
C ILE A 200 -10.47 1.06 -5.28
N LEU A 201 -9.31 1.68 -4.99
CA LEU A 201 -9.25 3.11 -4.68
C LEU A 201 -9.87 4.04 -5.74
N PRO A 202 -9.76 3.76 -7.06
CA PRO A 202 -10.38 4.60 -8.09
C PRO A 202 -11.92 4.54 -8.15
N THR A 203 -12.56 3.50 -7.59
CA THR A 203 -14.03 3.37 -7.59
C THR A 203 -14.70 3.98 -6.36
N VAL A 204 -13.93 4.32 -5.32
CA VAL A 204 -14.43 4.94 -4.09
C VAL A 204 -15.12 6.26 -4.41
N SER A 205 -16.42 6.33 -4.16
CA SER A 205 -17.20 7.57 -4.28
C SER A 205 -16.91 8.50 -3.10
N PHE A 206 -16.85 9.81 -3.40
CA PHE A 206 -16.63 10.87 -2.41
C PHE A 206 -17.88 11.72 -2.16
N SER A 207 -19.04 11.24 -2.63
CA SER A 207 -20.33 11.89 -2.41
C SER A 207 -20.65 11.97 -0.92
N SER A 208 -21.42 12.98 -0.52
CA SER A 208 -21.85 13.14 0.88
C SER A 208 -23.13 12.37 1.22
N ARG A 209 -23.65 11.56 0.29
CA ARG A 209 -24.88 10.77 0.46
C ARG A 209 -24.52 9.29 0.37
N THR A 210 -24.33 8.67 1.53
CA THR A 210 -24.15 7.23 1.68
C THR A 210 -25.39 6.49 1.19
N THR A 211 -25.37 5.99 -0.04
CA THR A 211 -26.28 4.94 -0.50
C THR A 211 -25.67 3.57 -0.21
N PRO A 212 -26.46 2.52 0.03
CA PRO A 212 -25.95 1.15 0.28
C PRO A 212 -25.04 0.60 -0.84
N GLU A 213 -25.12 1.18 -2.03
CA GLU A 213 -24.35 0.86 -3.23
C GLU A 213 -22.87 1.31 -3.14
N GLU A 214 -22.52 2.22 -2.23
CA GLU A 214 -21.14 2.72 -2.04
C GLU A 214 -20.17 1.66 -1.46
N TYR A 215 -20.63 0.46 -1.08
CA TYR A 215 -19.79 -0.60 -0.50
C TYR A 215 -19.43 -1.75 -1.47
N SER A 216 -19.72 -1.58 -2.76
CA SER A 216 -19.44 -2.59 -3.80
C SER A 216 -17.97 -3.01 -3.94
N HIS A 217 -17.02 -2.22 -3.42
CA HIS A 217 -15.59 -2.54 -3.38
C HIS A 217 -15.12 -3.35 -2.15
N GLY A 218 -16.05 -3.79 -1.29
CA GLY A 218 -15.75 -4.77 -0.23
C GLY A 218 -15.06 -4.23 1.04
N PHE A 219 -14.79 -2.92 1.14
CA PHE A 219 -14.17 -2.29 2.32
C PHE A 219 -15.00 -1.12 2.83
N THR A 220 -15.93 -1.38 3.75
CA THR A 220 -16.77 -0.37 4.43
C THR A 220 -15.95 0.71 5.16
N THR A 221 -14.81 0.32 5.72
CA THR A 221 -13.89 1.25 6.40
C THR A 221 -13.05 2.10 5.43
N LEU A 222 -13.18 1.92 4.11
CA LEU A 222 -12.62 2.78 3.08
C LEU A 222 -13.72 3.74 2.59
N CYS A 223 -13.88 4.87 3.30
CA CYS A 223 -14.89 5.89 3.01
C CYS A 223 -14.27 7.30 3.04
N SER A 224 -15.02 8.34 2.65
CA SER A 224 -14.53 9.72 2.53
C SER A 224 -13.83 10.29 3.79
N SER A 225 -14.14 9.77 4.98
CA SER A 225 -13.55 10.18 6.25
C SER A 225 -12.23 9.46 6.61
N THR A 226 -12.08 8.19 6.23
CA THR A 226 -10.91 7.34 6.48
C THR A 226 -9.97 7.24 5.27
N PHE A 227 -10.40 7.70 4.09
CA PHE A 227 -9.64 7.65 2.84
C PHE A 227 -8.20 8.13 2.99
N ALA A 228 -7.97 9.22 3.72
CA ALA A 228 -6.64 9.80 3.89
C ALA A 228 -5.67 8.88 4.67
N VAL A 229 -6.16 8.03 5.58
CA VAL A 229 -5.30 7.08 6.32
C VAL A 229 -5.02 5.81 5.51
N TRP A 230 -6.02 5.31 4.76
CA TRP A 230 -5.81 4.26 3.76
C TRP A 230 -4.78 4.69 2.71
N TYR A 231 -5.00 5.84 2.08
CA TYR A 231 -4.11 6.40 1.06
C TYR A 231 -2.66 6.57 1.55
N LYS A 232 -2.49 6.99 2.81
CA LYS A 232 -1.18 7.09 3.47
C LYS A 232 -0.53 5.72 3.62
N GLU A 233 -1.23 4.73 4.16
CA GLU A 233 -0.69 3.38 4.40
C GLU A 233 -0.25 2.71 3.10
N LEU A 234 -1.03 2.83 2.03
CA LEU A 234 -0.72 2.20 0.73
C LEU A 234 0.56 2.81 0.10
N HIS A 235 0.80 4.11 0.28
CA HIS A 235 2.09 4.73 -0.07
C HIS A 235 3.24 4.24 0.82
N GLU A 236 3.01 4.07 2.12
CA GLU A 236 4.03 3.62 3.08
C GLU A 236 4.42 2.15 2.82
N GLN A 237 3.45 1.28 2.53
CA GLN A 237 3.68 -0.12 2.13
C GLN A 237 4.40 -0.25 0.79
N ASN A 238 4.04 0.55 -0.22
CA ASN A 238 4.76 0.49 -1.51
C ASN A 238 6.23 0.91 -1.37
N LEU A 239 6.54 1.87 -0.48
CA LEU A 239 7.92 2.23 -0.14
C LEU A 239 8.67 1.10 0.59
N VAL A 240 8.00 0.35 1.47
CA VAL A 240 8.58 -0.83 2.12
C VAL A 240 8.88 -1.93 1.10
N ILE A 241 7.94 -2.20 0.17
CA ILE A 241 8.15 -3.14 -0.94
C ILE A 241 9.34 -2.71 -1.79
N LEU A 242 9.35 -1.48 -2.31
CA LEU A 242 10.45 -0.96 -3.12
C LEU A 242 11.79 -1.03 -2.35
N GLY A 243 11.79 -0.78 -1.05
CA GLY A 243 12.97 -0.93 -0.18
C GLY A 243 13.49 -2.38 -0.09
N LYS A 244 12.61 -3.39 -0.19
CA LYS A 244 12.99 -4.80 -0.32
C LYS A 244 13.54 -5.07 -1.74
N LEU A 245 12.87 -4.58 -2.79
CA LEU A 245 13.31 -4.74 -4.19
C LEU A 245 14.68 -4.11 -4.47
N VAL A 246 14.99 -2.96 -3.87
CA VAL A 246 16.33 -2.34 -3.95
C VAL A 246 17.41 -3.28 -3.38
N LYS A 247 17.12 -4.00 -2.28
CA LYS A 247 18.06 -4.97 -1.71
C LYS A 247 18.24 -6.18 -2.62
N GLU A 248 17.15 -6.71 -3.19
CA GLU A 248 17.19 -7.78 -4.20
C GLU A 248 18.04 -7.37 -5.43
N ALA A 249 17.80 -6.17 -5.98
CA ALA A 249 18.53 -5.61 -7.11
C ALA A 249 20.04 -5.46 -6.84
N VAL A 250 20.40 -4.88 -5.69
CA VAL A 250 21.81 -4.71 -5.27
C VAL A 250 22.48 -6.06 -5.05
N GLN A 251 21.76 -7.07 -4.53
CA GLN A 251 22.31 -8.41 -4.33
C GLN A 251 22.57 -9.13 -5.66
N ILE A 252 21.66 -9.02 -6.62
CA ILE A 252 21.86 -9.57 -7.98
C ILE A 252 23.06 -8.90 -8.66
N ASN A 253 23.18 -7.58 -8.59
CA ASN A 253 24.32 -6.85 -9.17
C ASN A 253 25.68 -7.17 -8.52
N LYS A 254 25.71 -7.51 -7.22
CA LYS A 254 26.95 -7.84 -6.50
C LYS A 254 27.39 -9.29 -6.68
N SER A 255 26.53 -10.15 -7.23
CA SER A 255 26.88 -11.55 -7.52
C SER A 255 28.00 -11.61 -8.56
N LYS A 256 29.10 -12.30 -8.24
CA LYS A 256 30.14 -12.65 -9.22
C LYS A 256 29.67 -13.70 -10.23
N ALA A 257 28.62 -14.45 -9.91
CA ALA A 257 28.00 -15.39 -10.83
C ALA A 257 26.96 -14.66 -11.69
N THR A 258 26.89 -15.02 -12.97
CA THR A 258 25.90 -14.50 -13.93
C THR A 258 24.49 -14.57 -13.33
N PRO A 259 23.72 -13.46 -13.33
CA PRO A 259 22.35 -13.45 -12.84
C PRO A 259 21.51 -14.55 -13.50
N GLN A 260 20.79 -15.33 -12.69
CA GLN A 260 19.82 -16.29 -13.20
C GLN A 260 18.72 -15.53 -13.96
N PRO A 261 18.47 -15.81 -15.27
CA PRO A 261 17.53 -15.02 -16.07
C PRO A 261 16.13 -14.91 -15.46
N ALA A 262 15.63 -16.02 -14.89
CA ALA A 262 14.34 -16.04 -14.19
C ALA A 262 14.30 -15.10 -12.97
N ALA A 263 15.40 -14.97 -12.21
CA ALA A 263 15.44 -14.08 -11.05
C ALA A 263 15.45 -12.59 -11.46
N VAL A 264 16.10 -12.26 -12.58
CA VAL A 264 16.07 -10.92 -13.16
C VAL A 264 14.65 -10.57 -13.63
N GLN A 265 14.01 -11.48 -14.37
CA GLN A 265 12.64 -11.31 -14.86
C GLN A 265 11.64 -11.09 -13.72
N ILE A 266 11.67 -11.95 -12.69
CA ILE A 266 10.81 -11.83 -11.50
C ILE A 266 11.02 -10.49 -10.79
N LEU A 267 12.26 -10.01 -10.68
CA LEU A 267 12.55 -8.70 -10.07
C LEU A 267 12.03 -7.54 -10.93
N MET A 268 12.16 -7.61 -12.25
CA MET A 268 11.60 -6.60 -13.17
C MET A 268 10.08 -6.52 -13.07
N GLU A 269 9.39 -7.66 -12.99
CA GLU A 269 7.93 -7.73 -12.79
C GLU A 269 7.49 -7.13 -11.45
N LYS A 270 8.20 -7.46 -10.35
CA LYS A 270 7.96 -6.85 -9.03
C LYS A 270 8.18 -5.33 -9.04
N LEU A 271 9.23 -4.85 -9.72
CA LEU A 271 9.54 -3.42 -9.87
C LEU A 271 8.46 -2.71 -10.69
N HIS A 272 8.00 -3.32 -11.78
CA HIS A 272 6.92 -2.80 -12.61
C HIS A 272 5.61 -2.68 -11.83
N ARG A 273 5.21 -3.72 -11.09
CA ARG A 273 4.02 -3.66 -10.22
C ARG A 273 4.12 -2.55 -9.17
N SER A 274 5.27 -2.41 -8.50
CA SER A 274 5.50 -1.32 -7.54
C SER A 274 5.40 0.07 -8.19
N VAL A 275 5.84 0.22 -9.44
CA VAL A 275 5.68 1.45 -10.23
C VAL A 275 4.20 1.69 -10.59
N MET A 276 3.47 0.66 -11.04
CA MET A 276 2.04 0.79 -11.34
C MET A 276 1.24 1.23 -10.12
N VAL A 277 1.48 0.63 -8.94
CA VAL A 277 0.90 1.06 -7.65
C VAL A 277 1.15 2.55 -7.39
N VAL A 278 2.40 3.04 -7.48
CA VAL A 278 2.66 4.45 -7.15
C VAL A 278 2.03 5.39 -8.19
N VAL A 279 2.02 5.01 -9.46
CA VAL A 279 1.40 5.78 -10.55
C VAL A 279 -0.12 5.85 -10.36
N ALA A 280 -0.78 4.74 -10.02
CA ALA A 280 -2.20 4.71 -9.69
C ALA A 280 -2.52 5.59 -8.48
N LEU A 281 -1.80 5.42 -7.37
CA LEU A 281 -1.95 6.25 -6.17
C LEU A 281 -1.78 7.75 -6.47
N ILE A 282 -0.77 8.14 -7.26
CA ILE A 282 -0.58 9.54 -7.68
C ILE A 282 -1.75 10.02 -8.54
N ASN A 283 -2.21 9.20 -9.49
CA ASN A 283 -3.25 9.58 -10.45
C ASN A 283 -4.63 9.81 -9.80
N ILE A 284 -4.92 9.26 -8.62
CA ILE A 284 -6.14 9.59 -7.86
C ILE A 284 -6.26 11.10 -7.60
N CYS A 285 -5.15 11.84 -7.49
CA CYS A 285 -5.18 13.30 -7.33
C CYS A 285 -5.69 14.08 -8.55
N LYS A 286 -5.97 13.42 -9.69
CA LYS A 286 -6.64 14.02 -10.86
C LYS A 286 -8.13 14.24 -10.60
N THR A 287 -8.78 13.32 -9.88
CA THR A 287 -10.20 13.39 -9.50
C THR A 287 -10.38 13.88 -8.07
N HIS A 288 -9.41 13.63 -7.19
CA HIS A 288 -9.46 14.01 -5.78
C HIS A 288 -8.87 15.40 -5.51
N ASP A 289 -9.64 16.27 -4.86
CA ASP A 289 -9.33 17.68 -4.65
C ASP A 289 -8.68 17.99 -3.29
N LYS A 290 -9.03 17.24 -2.21
CA LYS A 290 -8.60 17.57 -0.84
C LYS A 290 -7.08 17.70 -0.76
N VAL A 291 -6.64 18.87 -0.28
CA VAL A 291 -5.23 19.29 -0.20
C VAL A 291 -4.35 18.29 0.57
N THR A 292 -4.90 17.59 1.57
CA THR A 292 -4.20 16.56 2.35
C THR A 292 -3.72 15.39 1.49
N VAL A 293 -4.58 14.86 0.62
CA VAL A 293 -4.26 13.76 -0.31
C VAL A 293 -3.25 14.20 -1.35
N ARG A 294 -3.43 15.39 -1.94
CA ARG A 294 -2.46 15.99 -2.88
C ARG A 294 -1.08 16.24 -2.22
N THR A 295 -1.06 16.65 -0.95
CA THR A 295 0.18 16.79 -0.15
C THR A 295 0.87 15.44 0.05
N MET A 296 0.11 14.39 0.33
CA MET A 296 0.65 13.03 0.45
C MET A 296 1.23 12.55 -0.89
N ALA A 297 0.51 12.70 -2.01
CA ALA A 297 0.99 12.28 -3.33
C ALA A 297 2.34 12.91 -3.71
N VAL A 298 2.49 14.23 -3.52
CA VAL A 298 3.75 14.94 -3.81
C VAL A 298 4.88 14.52 -2.85
N LYS A 299 4.58 14.30 -1.57
CA LYS A 299 5.54 13.86 -0.54
C LYS A 299 6.03 12.43 -0.78
N TYR A 300 5.12 11.46 -0.91
CA TYR A 300 5.45 10.05 -1.06
C TYR A 300 5.96 9.74 -2.47
N GLY A 301 5.42 10.39 -3.52
CA GLY A 301 5.95 10.30 -4.87
C GLY A 301 7.41 10.73 -4.98
N GLY A 302 7.81 11.86 -4.36
CA GLY A 302 9.22 12.27 -4.29
C GLY A 302 10.11 11.24 -3.58
N LYS A 303 9.68 10.74 -2.41
CA LYS A 303 10.39 9.67 -1.68
C LYS A 303 10.51 8.37 -2.47
N TYR A 304 9.48 8.00 -3.24
CA TYR A 304 9.49 6.81 -4.07
C TYR A 304 10.52 6.96 -5.18
N VAL A 305 10.55 8.10 -5.87
CA VAL A 305 11.56 8.40 -6.90
C VAL A 305 12.98 8.34 -6.33
N ASP A 306 13.26 8.95 -5.18
CA ASP A 306 14.58 8.88 -4.51
C ASP A 306 14.98 7.46 -4.08
N THR A 307 14.00 6.58 -3.84
CA THR A 307 14.24 5.17 -3.51
C THR A 307 14.44 4.33 -4.76
N PHE A 308 13.64 4.56 -5.80
CA PHE A 308 13.73 3.89 -7.10
C PHE A 308 15.05 4.21 -7.81
N LEU A 309 15.57 5.43 -7.64
CA LEU A 309 16.91 5.83 -8.10
C LEU A 309 18.05 4.92 -7.62
N LYS A 310 17.84 4.11 -6.56
CA LYS A 310 18.83 3.13 -6.06
C LYS A 310 18.84 1.82 -6.85
N VAL A 311 17.84 1.60 -7.71
CA VAL A 311 17.75 0.45 -8.62
C VAL A 311 18.51 0.70 -9.93
N PHE A 312 18.94 1.94 -10.19
CA PHE A 312 19.48 2.32 -11.51
C PHE A 312 20.71 1.53 -11.95
N GLU A 313 21.62 1.17 -11.05
CA GLU A 313 22.79 0.33 -11.38
C GLU A 313 22.37 -1.06 -11.89
N PHE A 314 21.23 -1.59 -11.44
CA PHE A 314 20.67 -2.86 -11.91
C PHE A 314 19.94 -2.69 -13.25
N LEU A 315 19.21 -1.59 -13.45
CA LEU A 315 18.62 -1.28 -14.75
C LEU A 315 19.71 -1.04 -15.82
N GLU A 316 20.81 -0.40 -15.44
CA GLU A 316 22.02 -0.20 -16.26
C GLU A 316 22.67 -1.54 -16.62
N SER A 317 22.86 -2.47 -15.67
CA SER A 317 23.48 -3.78 -15.94
C SER A 317 22.60 -4.69 -16.79
N GLN A 318 21.28 -4.61 -16.66
CA GLN A 318 20.32 -5.47 -17.38
C GLN A 318 19.81 -4.88 -18.69
N PHE A 319 20.21 -3.65 -19.06
CA PHE A 319 19.59 -2.88 -20.14
C PHE A 319 19.62 -3.58 -21.51
N GLN A 320 20.75 -4.19 -21.87
CA GLN A 320 20.89 -4.84 -23.18
C GLN A 320 20.01 -6.09 -23.31
N GLY A 321 19.85 -6.86 -22.22
CA GLY A 321 19.01 -8.07 -22.20
C GLY A 321 17.51 -7.79 -22.09
N HIS A 322 17.12 -6.69 -21.44
CA HIS A 322 15.73 -6.42 -21.06
C HIS A 322 15.24 -5.02 -21.52
N LYS A 323 15.81 -4.50 -22.62
CA LYS A 323 15.60 -3.13 -23.14
C LYS A 323 14.13 -2.72 -23.21
N GLN A 324 13.27 -3.59 -23.75
CA GLN A 324 11.84 -3.30 -23.93
C GLN A 324 11.12 -3.14 -22.58
N LEU A 325 11.36 -4.05 -21.63
CA LEU A 325 10.75 -4.03 -20.29
C LEU A 325 11.18 -2.78 -19.51
N ILE A 326 12.46 -2.40 -19.59
CA ILE A 326 12.99 -1.23 -18.88
C ILE A 326 12.48 0.08 -19.51
N ILE A 327 12.37 0.17 -20.84
CA ILE A 327 11.74 1.32 -21.50
C ILE A 327 10.26 1.43 -21.12
N GLN A 328 9.54 0.30 -21.03
CA GLN A 328 8.14 0.29 -20.62
C GLN A 328 7.97 0.75 -19.16
N LEU A 329 8.78 0.22 -18.25
CA LEU A 329 8.87 0.66 -16.85
C LEU A 329 9.05 2.19 -16.71
N PHE A 330 9.91 2.79 -17.54
CA PHE A 330 10.11 4.24 -17.54
C PHE A 330 8.93 5.02 -18.13
N LYS A 331 8.28 4.51 -19.19
CA LYS A 331 7.07 5.13 -19.78
C LYS A 331 5.93 5.15 -18.76
N ASP A 332 5.72 4.03 -18.07
CA ASP A 332 4.64 3.90 -17.08
C ASP A 332 4.91 4.80 -15.87
N PHE A 333 6.13 4.78 -15.33
CA PHE A 333 6.51 5.68 -14.24
C PHE A 333 6.41 7.16 -14.65
N GLN A 334 6.70 7.49 -15.91
CA GLN A 334 6.60 8.85 -16.43
C GLN A 334 5.18 9.42 -16.24
N MET A 335 4.12 8.62 -16.38
CA MET A 335 2.75 9.07 -16.17
C MET A 335 2.55 9.67 -14.77
N GLY A 336 3.03 8.98 -13.72
CA GLY A 336 2.99 9.48 -12.35
C GLY A 336 3.86 10.73 -12.16
N THR A 337 5.07 10.76 -12.70
CA THR A 337 5.97 11.94 -12.57
C THR A 337 5.39 13.20 -13.20
N ARG A 338 4.69 13.09 -14.34
CA ARG A 338 3.98 14.20 -14.99
C ARG A 338 2.84 14.73 -14.11
N THR A 339 2.03 13.83 -13.54
CA THR A 339 0.96 14.21 -12.60
C THR A 339 1.54 14.95 -11.37
N ILE A 340 2.67 14.52 -10.81
CA ILE A 340 3.36 15.24 -9.72
C ILE A 340 3.79 16.65 -10.16
N GLN A 341 4.35 16.80 -11.36
CA GLN A 341 4.79 18.11 -11.88
C GLN A 341 3.62 19.09 -12.02
N THR A 342 2.48 18.61 -12.50
CA THR A 342 1.23 19.38 -12.55
C THR A 342 0.76 19.78 -11.15
N LEU A 343 0.64 18.83 -10.20
CA LEU A 343 0.24 19.12 -8.81
C LEU A 343 1.17 20.14 -8.14
N CYS A 344 2.49 20.04 -8.37
CA CYS A 344 3.48 20.98 -7.87
C CYS A 344 3.37 22.38 -8.49
N SER A 345 2.75 22.51 -9.66
CA SER A 345 2.56 23.77 -10.38
C SER A 345 1.26 24.45 -9.94
N GLU A 346 0.17 23.70 -9.86
CA GLU A 346 -1.12 24.17 -9.31
C GLU A 346 -0.98 24.62 -7.85
N ALA A 347 -0.29 23.84 -7.02
CA ALA A 347 -0.11 24.17 -5.61
C ALA A 347 0.58 25.54 -5.38
N LYS A 348 1.48 25.94 -6.29
CA LYS A 348 2.10 27.27 -6.25
C LYS A 348 1.10 28.37 -6.58
N GLY A 349 0.35 28.22 -7.68
CA GLY A 349 -0.66 29.20 -8.10
C GLY A 349 -1.78 29.36 -7.07
N LEU A 350 -2.23 28.26 -6.47
CA LEU A 350 -3.27 28.23 -5.42
C LEU A 350 -2.74 28.56 -4.01
N LYS A 351 -1.48 29.00 -3.87
CA LYS A 351 -0.82 29.33 -2.59
C LYS A 351 -0.97 28.23 -1.51
N GLN A 352 -1.01 26.95 -1.92
CA GLN A 352 -1.20 25.80 -1.04
C GLN A 352 0.11 25.45 -0.31
N THR A 353 0.37 26.12 0.82
CA THR A 353 1.64 26.05 1.58
C THR A 353 2.06 24.63 1.96
N SER A 354 1.10 23.77 2.35
CA SER A 354 1.37 22.37 2.73
C SER A 354 2.01 21.54 1.62
N ILE A 355 1.60 21.77 0.36
CA ILE A 355 2.18 21.14 -0.83
C ILE A 355 3.43 21.90 -1.27
N THR A 356 3.37 23.23 -1.30
CA THR A 356 4.46 24.11 -1.76
C THR A 356 5.76 23.85 -1.00
N CYS A 357 5.70 23.57 0.31
CA CYS A 357 6.88 23.20 1.10
C CYS A 357 7.53 21.85 0.73
N LYS A 358 6.86 21.00 -0.07
CA LYS A 358 7.40 19.72 -0.58
C LYS A 358 7.97 19.84 -1.98
N VAL A 359 7.51 20.82 -2.77
CA VAL A 359 7.89 21.02 -4.18
C VAL A 359 9.41 21.06 -4.42
N PRO A 360 10.26 21.75 -3.62
CA PRO A 360 11.69 21.82 -3.91
C PRO A 360 12.40 20.46 -3.83
N ALA A 361 12.05 19.64 -2.84
CA ALA A 361 12.60 18.29 -2.70
C ALA A 361 12.09 17.39 -3.83
N THR A 362 10.77 17.36 -4.06
CA THR A 362 10.17 16.48 -5.06
C THR A 362 10.63 16.81 -6.49
N LYS A 363 10.74 18.09 -6.88
CA LYS A 363 11.27 18.47 -8.20
C LYS A 363 12.70 17.97 -8.41
N ARG A 364 13.58 18.15 -7.41
CA ARG A 364 14.96 17.63 -7.44
C ARG A 364 15.01 16.11 -7.66
N SER A 365 14.15 15.34 -6.99
CA SER A 365 14.07 13.88 -7.19
C SER A 365 13.66 13.52 -8.62
N LEU A 366 12.68 14.23 -9.19
CA LEU A 366 12.22 14.05 -10.58
C LEU A 366 13.28 14.43 -11.62
N GLU A 367 14.01 15.51 -11.41
CA GLU A 367 15.11 15.96 -12.28
C GLU A 367 16.25 14.93 -12.30
N ARG A 368 16.63 14.39 -11.14
CA ARG A 368 17.63 13.32 -11.01
C ARG A 368 17.20 12.04 -11.72
N PHE A 369 15.93 11.66 -11.60
CA PHE A 369 15.36 10.52 -12.34
C PHE A 369 15.40 10.75 -13.86
N LEU A 370 14.94 11.91 -14.33
CA LEU A 370 14.94 12.25 -15.75
C LEU A 370 16.36 12.28 -16.33
N PHE A 371 17.34 12.79 -15.59
CA PHE A 371 18.75 12.77 -15.98
C PHE A 371 19.30 11.33 -16.06
N ARG A 372 19.03 10.49 -15.07
CA ARG A 372 19.45 9.08 -15.05
C ARG A 372 18.84 8.26 -16.20
N VAL A 373 17.54 8.44 -16.49
CA VAL A 373 16.88 7.81 -17.65
C VAL A 373 17.55 8.24 -18.95
N LYS A 374 17.80 9.54 -19.15
CA LYS A 374 18.51 10.04 -20.34
C LYS A 374 19.91 9.44 -20.46
N ALA A 375 20.69 9.42 -19.39
CA ALA A 375 22.05 8.87 -19.38
C ALA A 375 22.09 7.39 -19.80
N LEU A 376 21.18 6.56 -19.28
CA LEU A 376 21.07 5.14 -19.65
C LEU A 376 20.71 4.94 -21.14
N LEU A 377 19.82 5.77 -21.67
CA LEU A 377 19.41 5.66 -23.08
C LEU A 377 20.53 6.09 -24.03
N HIS A 378 21.26 7.16 -23.71
CA HIS A 378 22.40 7.65 -24.49
C HIS A 378 23.64 6.75 -24.42
N SER A 379 23.89 6.03 -23.32
CA SER A 379 25.02 5.09 -23.21
C SER A 379 24.78 3.77 -23.94
N SER A 380 23.55 3.49 -24.37
CA SER A 380 23.22 2.31 -25.16
C SER A 380 23.50 2.53 -26.66
N SER A 381 24.41 1.74 -27.22
CA SER A 381 24.89 1.84 -28.61
C SER A 381 23.85 1.54 -29.71
N SER A 382 22.59 1.28 -29.34
CA SER A 382 21.47 1.07 -30.27
C SER A 382 20.51 2.25 -30.19
N GLY A 383 20.64 3.17 -31.15
CA GLY A 383 20.01 4.50 -31.22
C GLY A 383 18.49 4.54 -31.07
N CYS A 384 18.01 4.30 -29.85
CA CYS A 384 16.62 4.48 -29.49
C CYS A 384 16.35 5.99 -29.29
N THR A 385 15.75 6.62 -30.29
CA THR A 385 15.14 7.94 -30.19
C THR A 385 13.93 7.92 -29.25
N PHE A 386 14.18 7.81 -27.94
CA PHE A 386 13.19 8.03 -26.92
C PHE A 386 12.89 9.54 -26.84
N LEU A 387 11.80 9.95 -27.49
CA LEU A 387 11.37 11.34 -27.54
C LEU A 387 10.78 11.79 -26.18
N MET A 388 11.68 12.10 -25.24
CA MET A 388 11.34 12.68 -23.94
C MET A 388 10.92 14.14 -24.13
N GLY A 389 9.68 14.36 -24.58
CA GLY A 389 9.16 15.67 -24.98
C GLY A 389 9.37 16.76 -23.93
N ASN A 390 9.68 17.98 -24.41
CA ASN A 390 9.99 19.13 -23.56
C ASN A 390 8.87 19.46 -22.57
N LEU A 391 9.27 19.88 -21.37
CA LEU A 391 8.38 20.06 -20.23
C LEU A 391 7.55 21.36 -20.35
N LYS A 392 6.42 21.29 -21.05
CA LYS A 392 5.40 22.36 -21.03
C LYS A 392 4.67 22.34 -19.68
N HIS A 393 4.52 23.49 -19.04
CA HIS A 393 3.65 23.64 -17.86
C HIS A 393 2.20 23.34 -18.27
N LYS A 394 1.52 22.45 -17.53
CA LYS A 394 0.12 22.07 -17.78
C LYS A 394 -0.68 21.93 -16.48
N ASN A 395 -1.97 22.28 -16.52
CA ASN A 395 -2.92 22.00 -15.42
C ASN A 395 -3.39 20.53 -15.45
N LEU A 396 -4.15 20.08 -14.44
CA LEU A 396 -4.66 18.69 -14.34
C LEU A 396 -5.60 18.31 -15.51
N ILE A 397 -6.18 19.29 -16.19
CA ILE A 397 -7.04 19.14 -17.38
C ILE A 397 -6.19 19.03 -18.67
N GLY A 398 -4.87 19.24 -18.59
CA GLY A 398 -3.91 19.08 -19.69
C GLY A 398 -3.71 20.32 -20.58
N GLN A 399 -4.35 21.44 -20.25
CA GLN A 399 -4.16 22.74 -20.91
C GLN A 399 -2.79 23.32 -20.54
N VAL A 400 -2.13 24.00 -21.49
CA VAL A 400 -0.84 24.67 -21.24
C VAL A 400 -1.07 25.93 -20.42
N VAL A 401 -0.23 26.13 -19.39
CA VAL A 401 -0.24 27.31 -18.52
C VAL A 401 1.13 27.98 -18.53
N SER A 402 1.18 29.29 -18.31
CA SER A 402 2.46 30.01 -18.16
C SER A 402 3.26 29.45 -16.98
N SER A 403 4.58 29.34 -17.17
CA SER A 403 5.53 29.01 -16.11
C SER A 403 5.79 30.19 -15.15
N GLN A 404 5.38 31.39 -15.53
CA GLN A 404 5.41 32.60 -14.72
C GLN A 404 3.98 32.99 -14.35
N ALA A 405 3.66 32.91 -13.06
CA ALA A 405 2.37 33.30 -12.50
C ALA A 405 2.59 34.26 -11.32
N TYR A 406 2.91 35.51 -11.65
CA TYR A 406 2.55 36.66 -10.84
C TYR A 406 1.62 37.53 -11.70
N VAL A 407 0.32 37.33 -11.51
CA VAL A 407 -0.66 38.39 -11.74
C VAL A 407 -1.12 38.76 -10.34
N ASP A 408 -0.38 39.66 -9.70
CA ASP A 408 -0.98 40.46 -8.63
C ASP A 408 -1.89 41.45 -9.33
N GLY A 409 -3.16 41.48 -8.94
CA GLY A 409 -4.13 42.36 -9.57
C GLY A 409 -4.07 43.75 -8.94
N GLU A 410 -3.78 44.77 -9.73
CA GLU A 410 -4.48 46.08 -9.80
C GLU A 410 -3.71 47.07 -10.70
N ASN A 411 -4.32 47.46 -11.84
CA ASN A 411 -3.92 48.50 -12.82
C ASN A 411 -2.50 48.40 -13.47
N ASP A 412 -2.22 48.96 -14.66
CA ASP A 412 -3.00 49.85 -15.55
C ASP A 412 -2.69 49.55 -17.03
N ASN A 413 -3.39 50.21 -17.97
CA ASN A 413 -3.11 50.16 -19.41
C ASN A 413 -1.68 50.61 -19.76
N ASN A 414 -0.96 49.82 -20.56
CA ASN A 414 -0.38 50.34 -21.80
C ASN A 414 0.03 49.25 -22.81
N SER A 415 0.07 49.65 -24.07
CA SER A 415 0.49 48.86 -25.23
C SER A 415 2.01 48.90 -25.50
N ASP A 416 2.41 48.11 -26.49
CA ASP A 416 3.71 48.04 -27.19
C ASP A 416 4.88 47.27 -26.54
N ASP A 417 5.02 46.05 -27.08
CA ASP A 417 6.17 45.56 -27.83
C ASP A 417 7.52 45.29 -27.12
N PHE A 418 7.89 44.00 -27.17
CA PHE A 418 9.28 43.64 -27.50
C PHE A 418 9.31 42.27 -28.20
N VAL A 419 9.50 42.29 -29.51
CA VAL A 419 9.87 41.11 -30.31
C VAL A 419 11.32 40.71 -30.02
N GLU A 420 11.58 39.42 -29.82
CA GLU A 420 12.85 38.83 -30.27
C GLU A 420 12.61 37.49 -30.96
N ASN A 421 12.78 37.49 -32.28
CA ASN A 421 12.90 36.27 -33.08
C ASN A 421 14.32 35.73 -32.94
N VAL A 422 14.46 34.43 -32.68
CA VAL A 422 15.51 33.64 -33.32
C VAL A 422 14.87 32.37 -33.86
N ALA A 423 14.51 32.42 -35.14
CA ALA A 423 14.40 31.24 -35.97
C ALA A 423 15.69 31.15 -36.77
N GLU A 424 16.37 30.00 -36.73
CA GLU A 424 17.18 29.53 -37.84
C GLU A 424 16.72 28.11 -38.18
N ASP A 425 16.73 27.83 -39.48
CA ASP A 425 16.04 26.76 -40.17
C ASP A 425 17.06 25.92 -40.96
N ASP A 426 16.69 24.68 -41.28
CA ASP A 426 16.97 24.00 -42.55
C ASP A 426 16.51 22.52 -42.41
N VAL A 427 15.52 21.98 -43.16
CA VAL A 427 15.41 21.84 -44.63
C VAL A 427 16.32 20.72 -45.16
N VAL A 428 15.98 19.86 -46.14
CA VAL A 428 14.69 19.52 -46.80
C VAL A 428 14.20 18.13 -46.25
N ARG A 429 13.31 17.29 -46.81
CA ARG A 429 12.63 17.18 -48.12
C ARG A 429 11.30 16.42 -47.99
N ASN A 430 10.40 16.63 -48.95
CA ASN A 430 9.36 15.69 -49.36
C ASN A 430 9.62 15.34 -50.84
N SER A 431 9.40 14.10 -51.26
CA SER A 431 9.46 13.71 -52.68
C SER A 431 8.32 12.75 -52.98
N GLU A 432 7.21 13.32 -53.43
CA GLU A 432 6.22 12.62 -54.24
C GLU A 432 6.73 12.65 -55.69
N ASP A 433 6.74 11.49 -56.33
CA ASP A 433 6.90 11.33 -57.78
C ASP A 433 5.90 10.26 -58.21
N ASP A 434 5.21 10.49 -59.32
CA ASP A 434 3.99 9.76 -59.71
C ASP A 434 4.05 9.37 -61.19
N GLY A 435 3.77 8.11 -61.48
CA GLY A 435 3.98 7.45 -62.78
C GLY A 435 4.71 6.11 -62.64
N GLU A 436 4.41 5.06 -63.41
CA GLU A 436 3.63 5.00 -64.66
C GLU A 436 2.82 3.68 -64.75
N VAL A 437 1.79 3.67 -65.59
CA VAL A 437 0.87 2.55 -65.83
C VAL A 437 1.53 1.45 -66.68
N ALA A 438 1.39 0.19 -66.26
CA ALA A 438 1.55 -0.99 -67.13
C ALA A 438 0.24 -1.79 -67.20
N ARG A 439 -0.16 -2.21 -68.41
CA ARG A 439 -1.43 -2.88 -68.72
C ARG A 439 -1.30 -4.42 -68.73
N ASN A 440 -2.47 -5.06 -68.90
CA ASN A 440 -2.76 -6.47 -69.19
C ASN A 440 -2.90 -7.36 -67.94
N SER A 441 -3.89 -8.26 -67.84
CA SER A 441 -4.98 -8.60 -68.79
C SER A 441 -6.12 -9.36 -68.06
N GLU A 442 -7.34 -9.23 -68.60
CA GLU A 442 -8.39 -10.27 -68.75
C GLU A 442 -8.62 -11.31 -67.63
N ASP A 443 -9.83 -11.34 -67.06
CA ASP A 443 -10.79 -12.45 -67.33
C ASP A 443 -12.25 -12.02 -67.06
N ASP A 444 -13.21 -12.75 -67.64
CA ASP A 444 -14.64 -12.46 -67.75
C ASP A 444 -15.53 -13.08 -66.63
N GLY A 445 -16.84 -12.78 -66.67
CA GLY A 445 -17.92 -13.55 -66.04
C GLY A 445 -18.57 -12.87 -64.82
N GLU A 446 -19.68 -12.13 -64.96
CA GLU A 446 -21.09 -12.55 -65.16
C GLU A 446 -21.83 -13.06 -63.90
N ALA A 447 -23.08 -12.55 -63.76
CA ALA A 447 -24.16 -12.96 -62.86
C ALA A 447 -23.93 -12.78 -61.33
N GLU A 448 -24.90 -12.29 -60.54
CA GLU A 448 -26.32 -11.92 -60.81
C GLU A 448 -26.76 -10.78 -59.86
#